data_AF-A0A3E2JCY6-F1
#
_entry.id   AF-A0A3E2JCY6-F1
#
_cell.length_a   1.000
_cell.length_b   1.000
_cell.length_c   1.000
_cell.angle_alpha   90.00
_cell.angle_beta   90.00
_cell.angle_gamma   90.00
#
_symmetry.space_group_name_H-M   'P 1'
#
loop_
_entity.id
_entity.type
_entity.pdbx_description
1 polymer ?
#
loop_
_entity_poly.entity_id
_entity_poly.type
_entity_poly.pdbx_seq_one_letter_code
_entity_poly.pdbx_strand_id
1 'polypeptide(L)'
;MRFLLIVKATEYSEAGLADGKDYREAMISYKKSLAKKGALLADEELQPNLTGLRIMYPKKGGKPQLLAGPFPVNQDLIMCDIE
;
A
#
# COMPACT_ATOMS: atom_id res chain seq x y z
N MET A 1 15.93 -17.43 1.70
CA MET A 1 15.89 -15.95 1.59
C MET A 1 14.44 -15.49 1.55
N ARG A 2 14.14 -14.29 2.07
CA ARG A 2 12.80 -13.69 2.02
C ARG A 2 12.86 -12.40 1.21
N PHE A 3 11.78 -12.09 0.51
CA PHE A 3 11.65 -10.88 -0.30
C PHE A 3 10.36 -10.16 0.11
N LEU A 4 10.42 -8.84 0.14
CA LEU A 4 9.23 -8.00 0.23
C LEU A 4 8.99 -7.43 -1.17
N LEU A 5 7.82 -7.74 -1.74
CA LEU A 5 7.39 -7.16 -3.00
C LEU A 5 6.39 -6.04 -2.68
N ILE A 6 6.73 -4.82 -3.06
CA ILE A 6 5.86 -3.65 -2.91
C ILE A 6 5.40 -3.25 -4.30
N VAL A 7 4.10 -3.35 -4.56
CA VAL A 7 3.48 -2.84 -5.78
C VAL A 7 3.10 -1.39 -5.53
N LYS A 8 3.55 -0.49 -6.41
CA LYS A 8 3.26 0.93 -6.29
C LYS A 8 1.77 1.18 -6.57
N ALA A 9 1.16 2.04 -5.77
CA ALA A 9 -0.21 2.50 -6.02
C ALA A 9 -0.29 3.27 -7.35
N THR A 10 -1.45 3.17 -7.99
CA THR A 10 -1.85 3.95 -9.16
C THR A 10 -3.07 4.80 -8.82
N GLU A 11 -3.43 5.75 -9.67
CA GLU A 11 -4.66 6.55 -9.51
C GLU A 11 -5.89 5.65 -9.34
N TYR A 12 -5.95 4.52 -10.04
CA TYR A 12 -7.04 3.55 -9.92
C TYR A 12 -7.14 2.90 -8.53
N SER A 13 -6.00 2.52 -7.95
CA SER A 13 -5.99 1.89 -6.62
C SER A 13 -6.25 2.91 -5.51
N GLU A 14 -5.79 4.16 -5.67
CA GLU A 14 -6.06 5.25 -4.72
C GLU A 14 -7.54 5.68 -4.77
N ALA A 15 -8.18 5.62 -5.94
CA ALA A 15 -9.61 5.86 -6.10
C ALA A 15 -10.49 4.74 -5.53
N GLY A 16 -9.91 3.63 -5.06
CA GLY A 16 -10.66 2.49 -4.51
C GLY A 16 -11.55 1.79 -5.54
N LEU A 17 -11.19 1.88 -6.82
CA LEU A 17 -11.95 1.24 -7.88
C LEU A 17 -11.80 -0.28 -7.82
N ALA A 18 -12.90 -0.99 -8.03
CA ALA A 18 -12.90 -2.44 -8.01
C ALA A 18 -12.22 -3.01 -9.25
N ASP A 19 -11.34 -3.99 -9.05
CA ASP A 19 -10.71 -4.71 -10.14
C ASP A 19 -11.73 -5.54 -10.94
N GLY A 20 -11.42 -5.76 -12.22
CA GLY A 20 -12.18 -6.67 -13.07
C GLY A 20 -12.19 -8.11 -12.54
N LYS A 21 -13.32 -8.81 -12.73
CA LYS A 21 -13.53 -10.18 -12.24
C LYS A 21 -12.42 -11.15 -12.67
N ASP A 22 -12.05 -11.12 -13.95
CA ASP A 22 -11.06 -12.04 -14.53
C ASP A 22 -9.68 -11.83 -13.89
N TYR A 23 -9.29 -10.59 -13.65
CA TYR A 23 -8.05 -10.25 -12.96
C TYR A 23 -8.05 -10.78 -11.52
N ARG A 24 -9.15 -10.56 -10.79
CA ARG A 24 -9.30 -11.03 -9.41
C ARG A 24 -9.20 -12.55 -9.31
N GLU A 25 -9.84 -13.28 -10.23
CA GLU A 25 -9.78 -14.75 -10.28
C GLU A 25 -8.36 -15.25 -10.60
N ALA A 26 -7.67 -14.62 -11.55
CA ALA A 26 -6.28 -14.93 -11.86
C ALA A 26 -5.35 -14.69 -10.66
N MET A 27 -5.51 -13.56 -9.96
CA MET A 27 -4.71 -13.24 -8.76
C MET A 27 -4.95 -14.22 -7.62
N ILE A 28 -6.20 -14.63 -7.39
CA ILE A 28 -6.52 -15.67 -6.39
C ILE A 28 -5.83 -17.00 -6.75
N SER A 29 -5.89 -17.41 -8.02
CA SER A 29 -5.24 -18.64 -8.49
C SER A 29 -3.72 -18.58 -8.30
N TYR A 30 -3.11 -17.46 -8.67
CA TYR A 30 -1.68 -17.21 -8.50
C TYR A 30 -1.25 -17.28 -7.02
N LYS A 31 -1.94 -16.55 -6.13
CA LYS A 31 -1.67 -16.54 -4.68
C LYS A 31 -1.81 -17.94 -4.08
N LYS A 32 -2.85 -18.70 -4.45
CA LYS A 32 -3.03 -20.11 -4.04
C LYS A 32 -1.86 -20.99 -4.47
N SER A 33 -1.37 -20.81 -5.70
CA SER A 33 -0.24 -21.59 -6.22
C SER A 33 1.07 -21.33 -5.43
N LEU A 34 1.30 -20.07 -5.04
CA LEU A 34 2.46 -19.69 -4.23
C LEU A 34 2.35 -20.20 -2.80
N ALA A 35 1.15 -20.11 -2.19
CA ALA A 35 0.88 -20.63 -0.86
C ALA A 35 1.10 -22.16 -0.80
N LYS A 36 0.62 -22.91 -1.80
CA LYS A 36 0.83 -24.37 -1.88
C LYS A 36 2.31 -24.76 -1.93
N LYS A 37 3.16 -23.91 -2.51
CA LYS A 37 4.62 -24.11 -2.58
C LYS A 37 5.37 -23.58 -1.35
N GLY A 38 4.67 -22.98 -0.38
CA GLY A 38 5.29 -22.33 0.78
C GLY A 38 6.06 -21.04 0.44
N ALA A 39 5.87 -20.49 -0.76
CA ALA A 39 6.56 -19.29 -1.22
C ALA A 39 5.87 -18.00 -0.77
N LEU A 40 4.55 -18.01 -0.61
CA LEU A 40 3.78 -16.88 -0.08
C LEU A 40 3.80 -16.90 1.45
N LEU A 41 4.46 -15.92 2.05
CA LEU A 41 4.55 -15.79 3.51
C LEU A 41 3.47 -14.89 4.10
N ALA A 42 3.17 -13.79 3.41
CA ALA A 42 2.14 -12.82 3.75
C ALA A 42 1.71 -12.10 2.47
N ASP A 43 0.48 -11.61 2.47
CA ASP A 43 -0.14 -10.86 1.39
C ASP A 43 -1.14 -9.90 2.02
N GLU A 44 -0.89 -8.61 1.85
CA GLU A 44 -1.66 -7.54 2.47
C GLU A 44 -1.85 -6.43 1.44
N GLU A 45 -3.04 -5.83 1.46
CA GLU A 45 -3.38 -4.69 0.61
C GLU A 45 -3.38 -3.43 1.49
N LEU A 46 -2.63 -2.42 1.06
CA LEU A 46 -2.61 -1.13 1.74
C LEU A 46 -3.88 -0.35 1.38
N GLN A 47 -4.44 0.31 2.38
CA GLN A 47 -5.55 1.24 2.17
C GLN A 47 -5.08 2.49 1.40
N PRO A 48 -5.98 3.20 0.71
CA PRO A 48 -5.65 4.45 0.03
C PRO A 48 -4.94 5.44 0.94
N ASN A 49 -4.00 6.19 0.38
CA ASN A 49 -3.10 7.11 1.07
C ASN A 49 -3.85 8.16 1.89
N LEU A 50 -5.04 8.59 1.41
CA LEU A 50 -5.93 9.53 2.11
C LEU A 50 -6.35 9.04 3.51
N THR A 51 -6.40 7.73 3.73
CA THR A 51 -6.75 7.14 5.02
C THR A 51 -5.57 7.03 5.98
N GLY A 52 -4.35 7.35 5.50
CA GLY A 52 -3.11 7.20 6.24
C GLY A 52 -2.75 8.40 7.11
N LEU A 53 -2.05 8.11 8.20
CA LEU A 53 -1.49 9.11 9.13
C LEU A 53 0.01 8.89 9.26
N ARG A 54 0.80 9.97 9.19
CA ARG A 54 2.24 9.94 9.47
C ARG A 54 2.52 10.48 10.86
N ILE A 55 3.19 9.67 11.67
CA ILE A 55 3.65 10.06 13.01
C ILE A 55 5.16 10.25 12.96
N MET A 56 5.62 11.45 13.32
CA MET A 56 7.05 11.80 13.35
C MET A 56 7.52 12.11 14.77
N TYR A 57 8.74 11.69 15.09
CA TYR A 57 9.42 12.00 16.35
C TYR A 57 10.69 12.81 16.05
N PRO A 58 10.58 14.11 15.74
CA PRO A 58 11.73 14.93 15.32
C PRO A 58 12.77 15.13 16.43
N LYS A 59 12.38 14.97 17.70
CA LYS A 59 13.28 15.01 18.86
C LYS A 59 13.17 13.68 19.61
N LYS A 60 14.31 13.05 19.91
CA LYS A 60 14.35 11.82 20.72
C LYS A 60 13.73 12.10 22.10
N GLY A 61 12.70 11.34 22.45
CA GLY A 61 11.94 11.54 23.70
C GLY A 61 10.98 12.74 23.70
N GLY A 62 10.81 13.45 22.57
CA GLY A 62 9.83 14.52 22.42
C GLY A 62 8.43 14.01 22.09
N LYS A 63 7.45 14.93 22.10
CA LYS A 63 6.07 14.63 21.68
C LYS A 63 6.02 14.27 20.18
N PRO A 64 5.16 13.30 19.78
CA PRO A 64 4.94 13.00 18.37
C PRO A 64 4.31 14.19 17.64
N GLN A 65 4.69 14.38 16.39
CA GLN A 65 4.00 15.23 15.42
C GLN A 65 3.13 14.32 14.54
N LEU A 66 1.87 14.70 14.36
CA LEU A 66 0.93 14.02 13.49
C LEU A 66 0.80 14.82 12.20
N LEU A 67 0.97 14.15 11.07
CA LEU A 67 0.85 14.71 9.72
C LEU A 67 -0.15 13.86 8.93
N ALA A 68 -0.93 14.51 8.07
CA ALA A 68 -1.81 13.83 7.13
C ALA A 68 -0.96 13.10 6.06
N GLY A 69 -1.33 11.86 5.75
CA GLY A 69 -0.71 11.05 4.70
C GLY A 69 0.69 10.53 5.06
N PRO A 70 1.05 9.27 4.73
CA PRO A 70 2.40 8.73 4.91
C PRO A 70 3.52 9.45 4.13
N PHE A 71 3.24 10.17 3.03
CA PHE A 71 4.28 10.77 2.17
C PHE A 71 3.98 12.23 1.76
N PRO A 72 5.01 13.10 1.66
CA PRO A 72 4.83 14.48 1.23
C PRO A 72 4.42 14.55 -0.25
N VAL A 73 3.58 15.53 -0.57
CA VAL A 73 2.96 15.82 -1.89
C VAL A 73 3.97 15.99 -3.03
N ASN A 74 5.25 16.23 -2.75
CA ASN A 74 6.24 16.47 -3.80
C ASN A 74 7.50 15.66 -3.53
N GLN A 75 7.68 14.54 -4.25
CA GLN A 75 8.86 14.34 -5.11
C GLN A 75 8.93 12.99 -5.86
N ASP A 76 8.11 11.98 -5.57
CA ASP A 76 8.05 10.74 -6.39
C ASP A 76 6.66 10.05 -6.28
N LEU A 77 5.62 10.83 -6.61
CA LEU A 77 4.18 10.50 -6.69
C LEU A 77 3.74 9.15 -6.06
N ILE A 78 3.31 9.18 -4.80
CA ILE A 78 2.23 8.32 -4.27
C ILE A 78 1.19 9.34 -3.79
N MET A 79 0.25 9.74 -4.66
CA MET A 79 -0.44 11.03 -4.49
C MET A 79 -1.91 10.93 -4.12
N CYS A 80 -2.31 11.97 -3.37
CA CYS A 80 -3.62 12.59 -3.36
C CYS A 80 -3.60 13.77 -4.35
N ASP A 81 -4.61 13.84 -5.22
CA ASP A 81 -5.19 15.09 -5.73
C ASP A 81 -6.70 14.86 -5.86
N ILE A 82 -7.49 15.57 -5.05
CA ILE A 82 -8.89 15.86 -5.37
C ILE A 82 -9.13 17.30 -4.89
N GLU A 83 -9.50 18.17 -5.84
CA GLU A 83 -10.04 19.52 -5.61
C GLU A 83 -11.21 19.54 -4.63
#